data_AF-A0A0Q6P5L2-F1
#
_entry.id   AF-A0A0Q6P5L2-F1
#
_cell.length_a   1.000
_cell.length_b   1.000
_cell.length_c   1.000
_cell.angle_alpha   90.00
_cell.angle_beta   90.00
_cell.angle_gamma   90.00
#
_symmetry.space_group_name_H-M   'P 1'
#
loop_
_entity.id
_entity.type
_entity.pdbx_description
1 polymer ?
#
loop_
_entity_poly.entity_id
_entity_poly.type
_entity_poly.pdbx_seq_one_letter_code
_entity_poly.pdbx_strand_id
1 'polypeptide(L)'
;MKKGAPQFEPRWPNLKAIKVGWLAGRGNQSTDIARYLADGTSAETIRTQLQRAELDLIGKDRNIVYVPVRLTAYERKMLGRVAEARGMSLEQWMRDIVVNAGIPNDLYDAVVDP
;
A
#
# COMPACT_ATOMS: atom_id res chain seq x y z
N MET A 1 -34.22 -14.16 20.36
CA MET A 1 -33.11 -13.96 19.41
C MET A 1 -32.19 -15.17 19.46
N LYS A 2 -32.02 -15.92 18.36
CA LYS A 2 -31.03 -17.01 18.30
C LYS A 2 -29.64 -16.39 18.43
N LYS A 3 -28.90 -16.73 19.50
CA LYS A 3 -27.46 -16.44 19.61
C LYS A 3 -26.79 -17.12 18.42
N GLY A 4 -26.38 -16.33 17.42
CA GLY A 4 -25.59 -16.84 16.30
C GLY A 4 -24.36 -17.57 16.85
N ALA A 5 -24.02 -18.70 16.24
CA ALA A 5 -22.83 -19.46 16.61
C ALA A 5 -21.61 -18.52 16.64
N PRO A 6 -20.66 -18.70 17.59
CA PRO A 6 -19.47 -17.88 17.65
C PRO A 6 -18.80 -17.89 16.28
N GLN A 7 -18.65 -16.70 15.68
CA GLN A 7 -18.06 -16.57 14.36
C GLN A 7 -16.64 -17.10 14.43
N PHE A 8 -16.35 -18.17 13.68
CA PHE A 8 -15.02 -18.78 13.64
C PHE A 8 -13.97 -17.69 13.39
N GLU A 9 -13.01 -17.61 14.30
CA GLU A 9 -11.91 -16.67 14.22
C GLU A 9 -10.64 -17.45 13.93
N PRO A 10 -10.25 -17.56 12.64
CA PRO A 10 -9.02 -18.25 12.30
C PRO A 10 -7.85 -17.47 12.89
N ARG A 11 -7.23 -17.99 13.96
CA ARG A 11 -5.98 -17.46 14.48
C ARG A 11 -4.86 -17.83 13.52
N TRP A 12 -4.23 -16.83 12.93
CA TRP A 12 -3.12 -17.03 12.01
C TRP A 12 -1.79 -17.03 12.76
N PRO A 13 -0.80 -17.79 12.28
CA PRO A 13 0.58 -17.59 12.68
C PRO A 13 1.01 -16.14 12.41
N ASN A 14 1.83 -15.56 13.29
CA ASN A 14 2.30 -14.17 13.17
C ASN A 14 2.90 -13.87 11.79
N LEU A 15 3.67 -14.80 11.22
CA LEU A 15 4.28 -14.63 9.90
C LEU A 15 3.23 -14.39 8.80
N LYS A 16 2.12 -15.11 8.85
CA LYS A 16 1.02 -14.95 7.90
C LYS A 16 0.31 -13.62 8.09
N ALA A 17 0.00 -13.25 9.34
CA ALA A 17 -0.61 -11.96 9.66
C ALA A 17 0.24 -10.78 9.17
N ILE A 18 1.56 -10.83 9.40
CA ILE A 18 2.53 -9.83 8.91
C ILE A 18 2.51 -9.77 7.38
N LYS A 19 2.58 -10.92 6.70
CA LYS A 19 2.58 -10.97 5.24
C LYS A 19 1.29 -10.39 4.64
N VAL A 20 0.13 -10.71 5.22
CA VAL A 20 -1.16 -10.16 4.78
C VAL A 20 -1.24 -8.67 5.03
N GLY A 21 -0.86 -8.19 6.21
CA GLY A 21 -0.84 -6.76 6.53
C GLY A 21 0.11 -5.98 5.60
N TRP A 22 1.29 -6.53 5.31
CA TRP A 22 2.25 -5.92 4.38
C TRP A 22 1.70 -5.83 2.96
N LEU A 23 1.05 -6.89 2.44
CA LEU A 23 0.44 -6.86 1.10
C LEU A 23 -0.73 -5.87 1.03
N ALA A 24 -1.59 -5.85 2.05
CA ALA A 24 -2.71 -4.92 2.15
C ALA A 24 -2.24 -3.46 2.20
N GLY A 25 -1.19 -3.16 2.99
CA GLY A 25 -0.59 -1.83 3.05
C GLY A 25 0.03 -1.35 1.73
N ARG A 26 0.29 -2.25 0.78
CA ARG A 26 0.73 -1.92 -0.59
C ARG A 26 -0.42 -1.79 -1.59
N GLY A 27 -1.67 -1.77 -1.12
CA GLY A 27 -2.86 -1.62 -1.95
C GLY A 27 -3.34 -2.89 -2.64
N ASN A 28 -2.82 -4.07 -2.27
CA ASN A 28 -3.31 -5.33 -2.86
C ASN A 28 -4.71 -5.65 -2.35
N GLN A 29 -5.61 -6.06 -3.24
CA GLN A 29 -6.96 -6.47 -2.85
C GLN A 29 -6.95 -7.85 -2.20
N SER A 30 -8.00 -8.16 -1.42
CA SER A 30 -8.16 -9.47 -0.77
C SER A 30 -8.02 -10.66 -1.73
N THR A 31 -8.43 -10.49 -2.99
CA THR A 31 -8.32 -11.49 -4.06
C THR A 31 -6.87 -11.71 -4.51
N ASP A 32 -6.11 -10.62 -4.69
CA ASP A 32 -4.68 -10.69 -5.00
C ASP A 32 -3.89 -11.30 -3.85
N ILE A 33 -4.21 -10.92 -2.62
CA ILE A 33 -3.58 -11.47 -1.41
C ILE A 33 -3.83 -12.98 -1.32
N ALA A 34 -5.06 -13.44 -1.55
CA ALA A 34 -5.37 -14.88 -1.57
C ALA A 34 -4.52 -15.63 -2.60
N ARG A 35 -4.37 -15.05 -3.80
CA ARG A 35 -3.51 -15.59 -4.86
C ARG A 35 -2.03 -15.63 -4.44
N TYR A 36 -1.52 -14.60 -3.78
CA TYR A 36 -0.13 -14.54 -3.28
C TYR A 36 0.14 -15.47 -2.10
N LEU A 37 -0.86 -15.77 -1.28
CA LEU A 37 -0.73 -16.72 -0.19
C LEU A 37 -0.70 -18.16 -0.71
N ALA A 38 -1.56 -18.49 -1.68
CA ALA A 38 -1.67 -19.82 -2.30
C ALA A 38 -1.79 -20.98 -1.27
N ASP A 39 -2.37 -20.70 -0.10
CA ASP A 39 -2.46 -21.61 1.05
C ASP A 39 -3.91 -22.07 1.34
N GLY A 40 -4.83 -21.82 0.41
CA GLY A 40 -6.25 -22.14 0.55
C GLY A 40 -7.08 -21.09 1.31
N THR A 41 -6.48 -19.99 1.77
CA THR A 41 -7.23 -18.91 2.43
C THR A 41 -8.10 -18.15 1.42
N SER A 42 -9.40 -18.05 1.69
CA SER A 42 -10.32 -17.31 0.84
C SER A 42 -10.15 -15.79 0.96
N ALA A 43 -10.52 -15.06 -0.10
CA ALA A 43 -10.54 -13.61 -0.10
C ALA A 43 -11.47 -13.03 0.98
N GLU A 44 -12.60 -13.69 1.25
CA GLU A 44 -13.55 -13.32 2.31
C GLU A 44 -12.89 -13.37 3.68
N THR A 45 -12.13 -14.44 3.95
CA THR A 45 -11.41 -14.60 5.22
C THR A 45 -10.38 -13.50 5.42
N ILE A 46 -9.63 -13.16 4.36
CA ILE A 46 -8.68 -12.05 4.36
C ILE A 46 -9.39 -10.72 4.65
N ARG A 47 -10.50 -10.45 3.97
CA ARG A 47 -11.29 -9.23 4.17
C ARG A 47 -11.78 -9.10 5.61
N THR A 48 -12.31 -10.18 6.19
CA THR A 48 -12.75 -10.19 7.58
C THR A 48 -11.58 -9.92 8.54
N GLN A 49 -10.40 -10.49 8.30
CA GLN A 49 -9.22 -10.24 9.14
C GLN A 49 -8.73 -8.80 9.05
N LEU A 50 -8.70 -8.22 7.85
CA LEU A 50 -8.34 -6.82 7.65
C LEU A 50 -9.32 -5.86 8.36
N GLN A 51 -10.62 -6.14 8.28
CA GLN A 51 -11.66 -5.38 8.99
C GLN A 51 -11.50 -5.47 10.51
N ARG A 52 -11.23 -6.66 11.04
CA ARG A 52 -11.03 -6.87 12.48
C ARG A 52 -9.79 -6.17 13.01
N ALA A 53 -8.75 -6.10 12.19
CA ALA A 53 -7.52 -5.38 12.51
C ALA A 53 -7.63 -3.87 12.23
N GLU A 54 -8.81 -3.37 11.83
CA GLU A 54 -9.05 -1.98 11.41
C GLU A 54 -8.12 -1.49 10.29
N LEU A 55 -7.53 -2.43 9.55
CA LEU A 55 -6.66 -2.15 8.41
C LEU A 55 -7.48 -1.80 7.16
N ASP A 56 -8.78 -2.08 7.15
CA ASP A 56 -9.70 -1.58 6.14
C ASP A 56 -9.94 -0.06 6.24
N LEU A 57 -9.59 0.56 7.38
CA LEU A 57 -9.64 2.01 7.60
C LEU A 57 -8.43 2.72 6.96
N ILE A 58 -7.32 2.01 6.84
CA ILE A 58 -6.08 2.52 6.26
C ILE A 58 -6.22 2.49 4.73
N GLY A 59 -6.26 3.65 4.08
CA GLY A 59 -6.45 3.76 2.63
C GLY A 59 -7.92 3.77 2.16
N LYS A 60 -8.87 4.20 3.01
CA LYS A 60 -10.30 4.29 2.64
C LYS A 60 -10.65 5.26 1.53
N ASP A 61 -9.74 6.15 1.15
CA ASP A 61 -9.97 6.93 -0.05
C ASP A 61 -9.77 6.04 -1.27
N ARG A 62 -10.89 5.54 -1.82
CA ARG A 62 -10.91 4.69 -3.03
C ARG A 62 -10.28 5.38 -4.24
N ASN A 63 -10.11 6.70 -4.19
CA ASN A 63 -9.49 7.47 -5.26
C ASN A 63 -7.97 7.65 -5.07
N ILE A 64 -7.41 7.23 -3.93
CA ILE A 64 -5.99 7.32 -3.64
C ILE A 64 -5.38 5.91 -3.65
N VAL A 65 -4.50 5.68 -4.61
CA VAL A 65 -3.69 4.46 -4.71
C VAL A 65 -2.23 4.79 -4.43
N TYR A 66 -1.62 4.07 -3.50
CA TYR A 66 -0.19 4.18 -3.25
C TYR A 66 0.59 3.39 -4.32
N VAL A 67 1.46 4.08 -5.05
CA VAL A 67 2.39 3.47 -5.99
C VAL A 67 3.75 3.32 -5.31
N PRO A 68 4.15 2.11 -4.88
CA PRO A 68 5.42 1.93 -4.19
C PRO A 68 6.59 2.08 -5.17
N VAL A 69 7.46 3.06 -4.92
CA VAL A 69 8.70 3.25 -5.67
C VAL A 69 9.86 2.67 -4.88
N ARG A 70 10.64 1.78 -5.51
CA ARG A 70 11.84 1.23 -4.90
C ARG A 70 12.97 2.25 -5.03
N LEU A 71 13.53 2.66 -3.89
CA LEU A 71 14.69 3.55 -3.80
C LEU A 71 15.77 2.89 -2.94
N THR A 72 17.03 3.22 -3.21
CA THR A 72 18.12 2.93 -2.26
C THR A 72 17.99 3.81 -1.01
N ALA A 73 18.62 3.39 0.09
CA ALA A 73 18.63 4.19 1.32
C ALA A 73 19.27 5.57 1.11
N TYR A 74 20.27 5.64 0.23
CA TYR A 74 20.94 6.88 -0.14
C TYR A 74 20.02 7.81 -0.94
N GLU A 75 19.37 7.30 -1.99
CA GLU A 75 18.40 8.07 -2.79
C GLU A 75 17.30 8.63 -1.90
N ARG A 76 16.66 7.80 -1.07
CA ARG A 76 15.61 8.25 -0.15
C ARG A 76 16.10 9.38 0.77
N LYS A 77 17.32 9.28 1.29
CA LYS A 77 17.91 10.31 2.16
C LYS A 77 18.15 11.62 1.39
N MET A 78 18.70 11.53 0.19
CA MET A 78 19.00 12.71 -0.63
C MET A 78 17.72 13.42 -1.07
N LEU A 79 16.75 12.69 -1.59
CA LEU A 79 15.44 13.25 -1.97
C LEU A 79 14.72 13.87 -0.76
N GLY A 80 14.83 13.24 0.42
CA GLY A 80 14.29 13.79 1.66
C GLY A 80 14.83 15.18 1.99
N ARG A 81 16.15 15.40 1.84
CA ARG A 81 16.76 16.72 2.02
C ARG A 81 16.28 17.75 1.00
N VAL A 82 16.08 17.32 -0.25
CA VAL A 82 15.60 18.18 -1.33
C VAL A 82 14.16 18.64 -1.07
N ALA A 83 13.31 17.75 -0.55
CA ALA A 83 11.94 18.06 -0.14
C ALA A 83 11.91 18.97 1.11
N GLU A 84 12.74 18.66 2.12
CA GLU A 84 12.87 19.45 3.35
C GLU A 84 13.30 20.90 3.07
N ALA A 85 14.29 21.09 2.17
CA ALA A 85 14.73 22.42 1.74
C ALA A 85 13.61 23.23 1.04
N ARG A 86 12.53 22.58 0.60
CA ARG A 86 11.34 23.19 -0.01
C ARG A 86 10.15 23.26 0.94
N GLY A 87 10.32 22.89 2.21
CA GLY A 87 9.27 22.94 3.22
C GLY A 87 8.12 21.95 2.97
N MET A 88 8.38 20.83 2.30
CA MET A 88 7.36 19.83 1.95
C MET A 88 7.79 18.42 2.32
N SER A 89 6.81 17.51 2.42
CA SER A 89 7.09 16.09 2.65
C SER A 89 7.72 15.45 1.42
N LEU A 90 8.54 14.42 1.64
CA LEU A 90 9.12 13.63 0.54
C LEU A 90 8.02 13.03 -0.36
N GLU A 91 6.92 12.56 0.22
CA GLU A 91 5.81 11.99 -0.53
C GLU A 91 5.13 13.01 -1.44
N GLN A 92 4.89 14.23 -0.94
CA GLN A 92 4.31 15.31 -1.74
C GLN A 92 5.27 15.76 -2.85
N TRP A 93 6.55 15.95 -2.51
CA TRP A 93 7.58 16.34 -3.49
C TRP A 93 7.70 15.31 -4.63
N MET A 94 7.74 14.02 -4.29
CA MET A 94 7.77 12.93 -5.27
C MET A 94 6.49 12.89 -6.12
N ARG A 95 5.32 13.05 -5.49
CA ARG A 95 4.04 13.09 -6.19
C ARG A 95 4.01 14.23 -7.21
N ASP A 96 4.42 15.43 -6.82
CA ASP A 96 4.39 16.60 -7.69
C ASP A 96 5.29 16.41 -8.91
N ILE A 97 6.46 15.79 -8.75
CA ILE A 97 7.33 15.47 -9.88
C ILE A 97 6.66 14.48 -10.82
N VAL A 98 6.18 13.34 -10.31
CA VAL A 98 5.61 12.29 -11.16
C VAL A 98 4.35 12.78 -11.87
N VAL A 99 3.47 13.52 -11.18
CA VAL A 99 2.24 14.04 -11.75
C VAL A 99 2.52 15.14 -12.77
N ASN A 100 3.37 16.12 -12.44
CA ASN A 100 3.63 17.26 -13.33
C ASN A 100 4.52 16.89 -14.52
N ALA A 101 5.46 15.96 -14.36
CA ALA A 101 6.26 15.47 -15.46
C ALA A 101 5.46 14.52 -16.36
N GLY A 102 4.63 13.63 -15.79
CA GLY A 102 4.01 12.54 -16.55
C GLY A 102 2.63 12.80 -17.14
N ILE A 103 1.88 13.80 -16.66
CA ILE A 103 0.48 14.01 -17.11
C ILE A 103 0.31 15.26 -17.99
N PRO A 104 0.57 16.49 -17.49
CA PRO A 104 0.21 17.68 -18.25
C PRO A 104 1.19 17.99 -19.41
N ASN A 105 2.47 17.61 -19.28
CA ASN A 105 3.52 18.02 -20.21
C ASN A 105 4.31 16.85 -20.82
N ASP A 106 4.08 15.62 -20.38
CA ASP A 106 4.82 14.40 -20.75
C ASP A 106 6.33 14.63 -20.96
N LEU A 107 6.98 15.14 -19.90
CA LEU A 107 8.41 15.47 -19.88
C LEU A 107 9.27 14.25 -19.52
N TYR A 108 8.75 13.04 -19.73
CA TYR A 108 9.46 11.81 -19.37
C TYR A 108 10.87 11.79 -19.98
N ASP A 109 10.97 12.04 -21.28
CA ASP A 109 12.25 12.02 -21.98
C ASP A 109 13.20 13.10 -21.45
N ALA A 110 12.71 14.31 -21.14
CA ALA A 110 13.55 15.38 -20.57
C ALA A 110 14.10 15.09 -19.17
N VAL A 111 13.48 14.16 -18.43
CA VAL A 111 13.92 13.74 -17.08
C VAL A 111 14.81 12.50 -17.14
N VAL A 112 14.67 11.67 -18.17
CA VAL A 112 15.32 10.35 -18.29
C VAL A 112 16.48 10.35 -19.31
N ASP A 113 16.60 11.37 -20.16
CA ASP A 113 17.72 11.49 -21.11
C ASP A 113 19.07 11.59 -20.35
N PRO A 114 20.09 10.78 -20.69
CA PRO A 114 21.36 10.66 -19.95
C PRO A 114 22.19 11.94 -19.81
#